data_AF-A0A317HCA6-F1
#
_entry.id   AF-A0A317HCA6-F1
#
_cell.length_a   1.000
_cell.length_b   1.000
_cell.length_c   1.000
_cell.angle_alpha   90.00
_cell.angle_beta   90.00
_cell.angle_gamma   90.00
#
_symmetry.space_group_name_H-M   'P 1'
#
loop_
_entity.id
_entity.type
_entity.pdbx_description
1 polymer ?
#
loop_
_entity_poly.entity_id
_entity_poly.type
_entity_poly.pdbx_seq_one_letter_code
_entity_poly.pdbx_strand_id
1 'polypeptide(L)'
;MIQKRREHLIRTGLTDSTAPPRRRRLARLDVSKASQASEETLMKRLSCCLRAAGLFVVATGLLHATHGYCASIDRMYVLQCGESRTNDVSANWSPGVDVGVARDFSDNCYLIRHAERWFLWDSGMSDGIAAKPDGVVAANGLLTMWVRTTLTSQLQALGVAPTDVTDIAFSHFHSDHVGNANLFTSATLYIQEAEYDAAFGPNAAKFNFNSALYEKLRGNPVKKLHGDYDVFGDGSVMIIATPGHTPGHQSLLVRLATRGPVVLSGDMVHFQENWEHRRIPLRNFDQAESKQSMEKVAELLTRERAELWINHDKAQSAAIPKAPAAIQ
;
A
#
# COMPACT_ATOMS: atom_id res chain seq x y z
N MET A 1 1.82 53.77 -47.52
CA MET A 1 3.21 54.19 -47.23
C MET A 1 3.96 52.94 -46.81
N ILE A 2 4.66 52.19 -47.68
CA ILE A 2 6.02 52.42 -48.20
C ILE A 2 6.93 52.92 -47.04
N GLN A 3 7.97 52.21 -46.55
CA GLN A 3 9.17 51.87 -47.31
C GLN A 3 10.22 51.02 -46.51
N LYS A 4 10.89 50.09 -47.23
CA LYS A 4 12.30 49.60 -47.13
C LYS A 4 12.74 48.76 -45.92
N ARG A 5 13.05 47.47 -46.10
CA ARG A 5 14.27 46.80 -46.67
C ARG A 5 15.31 46.43 -45.59
N ARG A 6 15.57 45.12 -45.41
CA ARG A 6 16.87 44.50 -45.72
C ARG A 6 16.78 42.96 -45.72
N GLU A 7 17.30 42.41 -46.81
CA GLU A 7 17.50 40.99 -47.13
C GLU A 7 18.89 40.54 -46.67
N HIS A 8 19.05 39.27 -46.28
CA HIS A 8 19.99 38.29 -46.88
C HIS A 8 19.88 36.95 -46.12
N LEU A 9 19.34 35.90 -46.77
CA LEU A 9 20.06 34.75 -47.38
C LEU A 9 20.62 33.77 -46.32
N ILE A 10 20.34 32.46 -46.29
CA ILE A 10 20.65 31.44 -47.34
C ILE A 10 19.78 30.15 -47.18
N ARG A 11 19.21 29.71 -48.33
CA ARG A 11 18.95 28.36 -48.91
C ARG A 11 18.68 27.14 -48.00
N THR A 12 17.49 26.52 -48.05
CA THR A 12 16.89 25.56 -49.04
C THR A 12 17.53 24.18 -49.10
N GLY A 13 16.71 23.15 -48.86
CA GLY A 13 16.99 21.74 -49.15
C GLY A 13 15.74 20.87 -49.02
N LEU A 14 14.79 21.01 -49.95
CA LEU A 14 13.75 20.03 -50.23
C LEU A 14 14.35 18.93 -51.11
N THR A 15 14.22 17.67 -50.72
CA THR A 15 14.11 16.58 -51.71
C THR A 15 13.07 15.56 -51.25
N ASP A 16 11.97 15.59 -51.99
CA ASP A 16 10.97 14.57 -52.19
C ASP A 16 11.63 13.23 -52.57
N SER A 17 11.13 12.11 -52.04
CA SER A 17 11.49 10.76 -52.48
C SER A 17 10.31 9.83 -52.30
N THR A 18 9.47 9.82 -53.34
CA THR A 18 8.49 8.78 -53.62
C THR A 18 9.18 7.59 -54.30
N ALA A 19 9.11 6.40 -53.70
CA ALA A 19 9.43 5.13 -54.35
C ALA A 19 8.61 3.96 -53.72
N PRO A 20 8.19 2.95 -54.52
CA PRO A 20 7.02 2.10 -54.27
C PRO A 20 7.32 0.84 -53.41
N PRO A 21 6.28 0.14 -52.92
CA PRO A 21 6.46 -0.98 -51.99
C PRO A 21 6.95 -2.25 -52.70
N ARG A 22 8.04 -2.84 -52.20
CA ARG A 22 8.52 -4.17 -52.61
C ARG A 22 7.65 -5.25 -51.95
N ARG A 23 6.85 -5.96 -52.76
CA ARG A 23 6.23 -7.24 -52.41
C ARG A 23 7.30 -8.25 -51.96
N ARG A 24 7.24 -8.70 -50.71
CA ARG A 24 7.86 -9.96 -50.29
C ARG A 24 6.79 -11.05 -50.21
N ARG A 25 7.06 -12.15 -50.90
CA ARG A 25 6.24 -13.36 -50.99
C ARG A 25 5.92 -13.91 -49.60
N LEU A 26 4.63 -14.17 -49.36
CA LEU A 26 4.17 -15.14 -48.37
C LEU A 26 4.68 -16.53 -48.79
N ALA A 27 5.58 -17.10 -48.00
CA ALA A 27 5.83 -18.53 -48.04
C ALA A 27 4.70 -19.21 -47.27
N ARG A 28 3.88 -19.98 -47.99
CA ARG A 28 2.91 -20.92 -47.42
C ARG A 28 3.70 -22.03 -46.72
N LEU A 29 3.47 -22.23 -45.44
CA LEU A 29 3.78 -23.49 -44.77
C LEU A 29 2.58 -24.41 -44.96
N ASP A 30 2.82 -25.45 -45.74
CA ASP A 30 1.90 -26.53 -46.04
C ASP A 30 2.00 -27.55 -44.89
N VAL A 31 0.97 -27.62 -44.04
CA VAL A 31 0.85 -28.65 -43.00
C VAL A 31 -0.21 -29.63 -43.48
N SER A 32 0.23 -30.70 -44.14
CA SER A 32 -0.62 -31.84 -44.44
C SER A 32 0.13 -33.16 -44.23
N LYS A 33 -0.25 -33.84 -43.15
CA LYS A 33 -0.48 -35.30 -42.98
C LYS A 33 -0.65 -35.54 -41.48
N ALA A 34 -1.89 -35.67 -40.99
CA ALA A 34 -2.65 -36.93 -40.92
C ALA A 34 -1.98 -37.91 -39.92
N SER A 35 -2.66 -38.53 -38.96
CA SER A 35 -4.09 -38.60 -38.61
C SER A 35 -4.22 -39.45 -37.34
N GLN A 36 -5.32 -39.27 -36.62
CA GLN A 36 -6.08 -40.31 -35.89
C GLN A 36 -5.42 -40.90 -34.63
N ALA A 37 -6.00 -40.60 -33.46
CA ALA A 37 -7.00 -41.44 -32.77
C ALA A 37 -6.27 -42.21 -31.65
N SER A 38 -6.78 -42.43 -30.45
CA SER A 38 -8.12 -42.28 -29.88
C SER A 38 -7.94 -42.31 -28.36
N GLU A 39 -8.75 -41.52 -27.66
CA GLU A 39 -9.07 -41.72 -26.26
C GLU A 39 -9.73 -43.09 -26.10
N GLU A 40 -8.98 -44.09 -25.64
CA GLU A 40 -9.49 -45.27 -24.93
C GLU A 40 -8.28 -46.12 -24.52
N THR A 41 -8.37 -46.75 -23.35
CA THR A 41 -7.42 -47.75 -22.81
C THR A 41 -6.39 -47.25 -21.78
N LEU A 42 -6.86 -46.74 -20.65
CA LEU A 42 -6.15 -46.97 -19.38
C LEU A 42 -7.12 -47.29 -18.23
N MET A 43 -8.02 -48.25 -18.47
CA MET A 43 -8.85 -48.89 -17.44
C MET A 43 -9.14 -50.32 -17.89
N LYS A 44 -8.27 -51.28 -17.56
CA LYS A 44 -8.57 -52.73 -17.53
C LYS A 44 -7.39 -53.55 -17.00
N ARG A 45 -7.20 -53.51 -15.68
CA ARG A 45 -6.65 -54.65 -14.91
C ARG A 45 -7.24 -54.64 -13.51
N LEU A 46 -8.47 -55.10 -13.36
CA LEU A 46 -8.95 -55.65 -12.09
C LEU A 46 -10.23 -56.44 -12.34
N SER A 47 -10.12 -57.76 -12.19
CA SER A 47 -11.25 -58.63 -11.92
C SER A 47 -10.86 -59.47 -10.71
N CYS A 48 -11.47 -59.18 -9.55
CA CYS A 48 -11.80 -60.20 -8.56
C CYS A 48 -12.93 -59.68 -7.65
N CYS A 49 -13.76 -60.62 -7.25
CA CYS A 49 -15.16 -60.46 -6.90
C CYS A 49 -15.47 -59.91 -5.50
N LEU A 50 -16.64 -59.25 -5.43
CA LEU A 50 -17.66 -59.21 -4.37
C LEU A 50 -17.22 -59.15 -2.89
N ARG A 51 -17.72 -58.13 -2.15
CA ARG A 51 -18.87 -58.26 -1.21
C ARG A 51 -19.14 -56.96 -0.43
N ALA A 52 -20.42 -56.83 -0.07
CA ALA A 52 -21.01 -56.02 1.01
C ALA A 52 -21.32 -54.55 0.71
N ALA A 53 -22.63 -54.28 0.75
CA ALA A 53 -23.25 -52.97 0.74
C ALA A 53 -22.78 -52.13 1.93
N GLY A 54 -22.26 -50.94 1.63
CA GLY A 54 -22.01 -49.88 2.58
C GLY A 54 -22.57 -48.58 2.01
N LEU A 55 -23.50 -47.98 2.74
CA LEU A 55 -24.15 -46.71 2.42
C LEU A 55 -23.09 -45.61 2.24
N PHE A 56 -22.76 -45.25 1.01
CA PHE A 56 -21.88 -44.10 0.73
C PHE A 56 -22.72 -42.83 0.73
N VAL A 57 -22.70 -42.11 1.85
CA VAL A 57 -23.03 -40.69 1.86
C VAL A 57 -21.95 -40.00 1.04
N VAL A 58 -22.30 -39.52 -0.15
CA VAL A 58 -21.43 -38.66 -0.95
C VAL A 58 -21.40 -37.30 -0.26
N ALA A 59 -20.44 -37.12 0.65
CA ALA A 59 -20.05 -35.79 1.08
C ALA A 59 -19.37 -35.12 -0.12
N THR A 60 -20.09 -34.26 -0.82
CA THR A 60 -19.51 -33.30 -1.76
C THR A 60 -18.69 -32.31 -0.95
N GLY A 61 -17.48 -32.71 -0.57
CA GLY A 61 -16.47 -31.81 -0.06
C GLY A 61 -16.10 -30.84 -1.17
N LEU A 62 -16.58 -29.60 -1.06
CA LEU A 62 -16.00 -28.47 -1.77
C LEU A 62 -14.52 -28.40 -1.38
N LEU A 63 -13.67 -28.97 -2.24
CA LEU A 63 -12.23 -28.73 -2.23
C LEU A 63 -12.03 -27.23 -2.42
N HIS A 64 -11.90 -26.52 -1.29
CA HIS A 64 -11.39 -25.17 -1.28
C HIS A 64 -9.93 -25.30 -1.74
N ALA A 65 -9.65 -24.86 -2.97
CA ALA A 65 -8.29 -24.60 -3.38
C ALA A 65 -7.74 -23.53 -2.43
N THR A 66 -6.99 -23.97 -1.42
CA THR A 66 -6.15 -23.08 -0.64
C THR A 66 -5.13 -22.53 -1.61
N HIS A 67 -5.24 -21.25 -1.97
CA HIS A 67 -4.11 -20.54 -2.55
C HIS A 67 -3.03 -20.51 -1.46
N GLY A 68 -2.16 -21.53 -1.46
CA GLY A 68 -1.05 -21.61 -0.53
C GLY A 68 -0.09 -20.46 -0.85
N TYR A 69 -0.06 -19.46 0.01
CA TYR A 69 0.99 -18.44 -0.02
C TYR A 69 2.35 -19.11 0.23
N CYS A 70 3.39 -18.66 -0.47
CA CYS A 70 4.71 -19.27 -0.36
C CYS A 70 5.33 -19.07 1.05
N ALA A 71 4.94 -17.99 1.73
CA ALA A 71 5.23 -17.71 3.14
C ALA A 71 4.16 -16.81 3.77
N SER A 72 4.07 -16.81 5.09
CA SER A 72 3.19 -15.95 5.89
C SER A 72 3.93 -15.36 7.09
N ILE A 73 3.44 -14.22 7.59
CA ILE A 73 3.90 -13.58 8.82
C ILE A 73 3.28 -14.28 10.02
N ASP A 74 4.14 -14.75 10.93
CA ASP A 74 3.71 -15.38 12.18
C ASP A 74 3.26 -14.35 13.22
N ARG A 75 3.82 -13.14 13.20
CA ARG A 75 3.55 -12.10 14.20
C ARG A 75 3.59 -10.69 13.61
N MET A 76 2.47 -10.01 13.69
CA MET A 76 2.34 -8.57 13.51
C MET A 76 1.75 -7.93 14.77
N TYR A 77 2.36 -6.85 15.24
CA TYR A 77 1.88 -6.07 16.38
C TYR A 77 1.26 -4.76 15.89
N VAL A 78 0.04 -4.46 16.34
CA VAL A 78 -0.62 -3.18 16.08
C VAL A 78 -0.33 -2.23 17.24
N LEU A 79 0.36 -1.14 16.95
CA LEU A 79 0.80 -0.14 17.91
C LEU A 79 -0.14 1.06 17.87
N GLN A 80 -0.46 1.62 19.04
CA GLN A 80 -1.24 2.86 19.13
C GLN A 80 -0.30 4.04 18.91
N CYS A 81 -0.43 4.72 17.78
CA CYS A 81 0.56 5.67 17.29
C CYS A 81 0.07 7.11 17.29
N GLY A 82 -1.11 7.35 17.84
CA GLY A 82 -1.72 8.66 17.90
C GLY A 82 -3.24 8.55 17.93
N GLU A 83 -3.86 9.62 18.37
CA GLU A 83 -5.29 9.85 18.24
C GLU A 83 -5.48 11.31 17.86
N SER A 84 -6.46 11.61 17.03
CA SER A 84 -6.85 12.99 16.79
C SER A 84 -8.35 13.16 16.76
N ARG A 85 -8.79 14.40 16.88
CA ARG A 85 -10.18 14.79 16.75
C ARG A 85 -10.27 16.00 15.87
N THR A 86 -11.10 15.92 14.83
CA THR A 86 -11.55 17.09 14.09
C THR A 86 -12.87 17.60 14.64
N ASN A 87 -13.08 18.91 14.57
CA ASN A 87 -14.39 19.52 14.84
C ASN A 87 -15.33 19.52 13.62
N ASP A 88 -14.84 19.28 12.40
CA ASP A 88 -15.66 19.18 11.19
C ASP A 88 -15.00 18.24 10.15
N VAL A 89 -15.51 17.02 10.03
CA VAL A 89 -14.99 16.03 9.10
C VAL A 89 -15.15 16.45 7.63
N SER A 90 -16.17 17.25 7.33
CA SER A 90 -16.47 17.71 5.96
C SER A 90 -15.45 18.74 5.46
N ALA A 91 -14.77 19.43 6.38
CA ALA A 91 -13.79 20.46 6.05
C ALA A 91 -12.53 19.92 5.36
N ASN A 92 -12.29 18.61 5.43
CA ASN A 92 -11.19 17.98 4.71
C ASN A 92 -11.45 16.55 4.26
N TRP A 93 -11.95 15.67 5.13
CA TRP A 93 -11.90 14.21 4.89
C TRP A 93 -13.13 13.63 4.19
N SER A 94 -14.29 14.28 4.34
CA SER A 94 -15.54 13.88 3.67
C SER A 94 -16.25 15.10 3.05
N PRO A 95 -15.67 15.76 2.03
CA PRO A 95 -16.20 17.02 1.51
C PRO A 95 -17.69 16.99 1.16
N GLY A 96 -18.45 17.90 1.78
CA GLY A 96 -19.90 18.04 1.58
C GLY A 96 -20.78 17.01 2.29
N VAL A 97 -20.20 16.12 3.10
CA VAL A 97 -20.93 15.10 3.87
C VAL A 97 -20.62 15.27 5.36
N ASP A 98 -21.62 15.09 6.22
CA ASP A 98 -21.50 15.25 7.69
C ASP A 98 -20.94 16.63 8.09
N VAL A 99 -21.52 17.69 7.51
CA VAL A 99 -21.07 19.08 7.69
C VAL A 99 -21.18 19.51 9.15
N GLY A 100 -20.07 20.01 9.72
CA GLY A 100 -19.98 20.46 11.11
C GLY A 100 -19.94 19.32 12.13
N VAL A 101 -19.79 18.08 11.67
CA VAL A 101 -19.74 16.91 12.54
C VAL A 101 -18.30 16.64 12.95
N ALA A 102 -18.05 16.64 14.25
CA ALA A 102 -16.76 16.25 14.82
C ALA A 102 -16.52 14.74 14.64
N ARG A 103 -15.26 14.34 14.44
CA ARG A 103 -14.88 12.94 14.29
C ARG A 103 -13.53 12.65 14.93
N ASP A 104 -13.44 11.50 15.59
CA ASP A 104 -12.22 10.99 16.19
C ASP A 104 -11.49 10.06 15.20
N PHE A 105 -10.17 10.12 15.19
CA PHE A 105 -9.26 9.36 14.34
C PHE A 105 -8.38 8.49 15.24
N SER A 106 -8.01 7.32 14.76
CA SER A 106 -6.86 6.57 15.28
C SER A 106 -5.65 6.76 14.38
N ASP A 107 -4.45 6.61 14.91
CA ASP A 107 -3.28 6.32 14.09
C ASP A 107 -2.69 5.00 14.57
N ASN A 108 -2.46 4.07 13.66
CA ASN A 108 -1.84 2.79 13.97
C ASN A 108 -0.47 2.71 13.29
N CYS A 109 0.51 2.14 13.98
CA CYS A 109 1.71 1.62 13.34
C CYS A 109 1.71 0.10 13.42
N TYR A 110 2.49 -0.54 12.57
CA TYR A 110 2.54 -2.00 12.52
C TYR A 110 3.98 -2.48 12.57
N LEU A 111 4.31 -3.21 13.63
CA LEU A 111 5.61 -3.87 13.76
C LEU A 111 5.45 -5.34 13.34
N ILE A 112 6.13 -5.71 12.26
CA ILE A 112 6.03 -7.03 11.63
C ILE A 112 7.32 -7.81 11.89
N ARG A 113 7.16 -9.03 12.41
CA ARG A 113 8.26 -9.99 12.58
C ARG A 113 8.29 -10.94 11.39
N HIS A 114 9.39 -10.93 10.64
CA HIS A 114 9.64 -11.91 9.59
C HIS A 114 11.00 -12.56 9.82
N ALA A 115 11.02 -13.86 10.14
CA ALA A 115 12.23 -14.58 10.53
C ALA A 115 13.06 -13.81 11.59
N GLU A 116 14.27 -13.38 11.23
CA GLU A 116 15.17 -12.60 12.08
C GLU A 116 15.07 -11.08 11.91
N ARG A 117 14.22 -10.60 10.99
CA ARG A 117 14.05 -9.18 10.64
C ARG A 117 12.85 -8.54 11.34
N TRP A 118 12.94 -7.23 11.54
CA TRP A 118 11.86 -6.40 12.04
C TRP A 118 11.53 -5.34 11.00
N PHE A 119 10.29 -5.34 10.54
CA PHE A 119 9.77 -4.36 9.59
C PHE A 119 8.77 -3.45 10.30
N LEU A 120 8.99 -2.15 10.24
CA LEU A 120 8.05 -1.15 10.76
C LEU A 120 7.30 -0.48 9.60
N TRP A 121 5.97 -0.50 9.67
CA TRP A 121 5.08 0.26 8.80
C TRP A 121 4.48 1.44 9.55
N ASP A 122 4.80 2.65 9.07
CA ASP A 122 4.51 3.92 9.73
C ASP A 122 5.14 4.06 11.13
N SER A 123 5.27 5.29 11.60
CA SER A 123 5.86 5.64 12.90
C SER A 123 5.00 6.61 13.73
N GLY A 124 3.78 6.87 13.28
CA GLY A 124 2.79 7.60 14.05
C GLY A 124 3.09 9.09 14.18
N MET A 125 2.35 9.72 15.08
CA MET A 125 2.63 11.07 15.52
C MET A 125 3.86 11.10 16.42
N SER A 126 4.55 12.25 16.49
CA SER A 126 5.75 12.40 17.32
C SER A 126 5.46 12.10 18.79
N ASP A 127 6.31 11.26 19.41
CA ASP A 127 6.25 10.93 20.84
C ASP A 127 6.31 12.18 21.73
N GLY A 128 6.88 13.28 21.26
CA GLY A 128 6.91 14.56 21.97
C GLY A 128 5.53 15.15 22.28
N ILE A 129 4.48 14.73 21.55
CA ILE A 129 3.09 15.13 21.85
C ILE A 129 2.61 14.55 23.18
N ALA A 130 3.16 13.42 23.65
CA ALA A 130 2.77 12.81 24.92
C ALA A 130 3.03 13.70 26.14
N ALA A 131 3.95 14.67 26.02
CA ALA A 131 4.23 15.66 27.06
C ALA A 131 3.17 16.79 27.16
N LYS A 132 2.15 16.79 26.28
CA LYS A 132 1.11 17.81 26.20
C LYS A 132 -0.27 17.16 26.45
N PRO A 133 -0.75 17.10 27.71
CA PRO A 133 -1.95 16.33 28.07
C PRO A 133 -3.23 16.81 27.36
N ASP A 134 -3.32 18.11 27.11
CA ASP A 134 -4.43 18.75 26.39
C ASP A 134 -4.34 18.56 24.86
N GLY A 135 -3.25 17.96 24.37
CA GLY A 135 -2.99 17.72 22.96
C GLY A 135 -2.31 18.89 22.26
N VAL A 136 -2.09 18.72 20.95
CA VAL A 136 -1.57 19.74 20.05
C VAL A 136 -2.64 20.11 19.05
N VAL A 137 -3.00 21.39 19.00
CA VAL A 137 -3.91 21.93 17.99
C VAL A 137 -3.14 22.17 16.70
N ALA A 138 -3.66 21.66 15.59
CA ALA A 138 -3.11 21.75 14.25
C ALA A 138 -4.16 22.22 13.24
N ALA A 139 -3.74 22.38 11.98
CA ALA A 139 -4.61 22.76 10.86
C ALA A 139 -5.53 23.96 11.16
N ASN A 140 -4.95 25.04 11.72
CA ASN A 140 -5.66 26.28 12.08
C ASN A 140 -6.87 26.07 13.02
N GLY A 141 -6.78 25.10 13.94
CA GLY A 141 -7.85 24.80 14.91
C GLY A 141 -8.82 23.72 14.48
N LEU A 142 -8.65 23.16 13.27
CA LEU A 142 -9.52 22.09 12.76
C LEU A 142 -9.27 20.74 13.45
N LEU A 143 -8.04 20.50 13.92
CA LEU A 143 -7.60 19.20 14.44
C LEU A 143 -6.90 19.37 15.78
N THR A 144 -7.19 18.49 16.73
CA THR A 144 -6.39 18.32 17.96
C THR A 144 -5.82 16.91 17.99
N MET A 145 -4.55 16.76 18.33
CA MET A 145 -3.79 15.53 18.29
C MET A 145 -3.28 15.14 19.68
N TRP A 146 -3.29 13.85 20.00
CA TRP A 146 -2.79 13.29 21.26
C TRP A 146 -1.95 12.05 21.01
N VAL A 147 -0.93 11.86 21.84
CA VAL A 147 -0.19 10.60 21.97
C VAL A 147 -0.34 10.15 23.41
N ARG A 148 -1.16 9.12 23.65
CA ARG A 148 -1.41 8.58 25.00
C ARG A 148 -0.34 7.56 25.42
N THR A 149 0.23 6.87 24.45
CA THR A 149 1.32 5.91 24.66
C THR A 149 2.32 6.12 23.54
N THR A 150 3.59 6.33 23.91
CA THR A 150 4.64 6.61 22.94
C THR A 150 4.97 5.37 22.11
N LEU A 151 5.37 5.53 20.85
CA LEU A 151 5.88 4.44 20.03
C LEU A 151 7.08 3.77 20.73
N THR A 152 7.99 4.59 21.25
CA THR A 152 9.19 4.13 21.97
C THR A 152 8.87 3.22 23.16
N SER A 153 7.85 3.56 23.97
CA SER A 153 7.47 2.74 25.12
C SER A 153 6.83 1.41 24.71
N GLN A 154 6.07 1.39 23.62
CA GLN A 154 5.47 0.16 23.08
C GLN A 154 6.53 -0.78 22.50
N LEU A 155 7.50 -0.24 21.74
CA LEU A 155 8.64 -1.01 21.25
C LEU A 155 9.46 -1.60 22.40
N GLN A 156 9.73 -0.80 23.44
CA GLN A 156 10.42 -1.26 24.64
C GLN A 156 9.65 -2.38 25.35
N ALA A 157 8.33 -2.29 25.47
CA ALA A 157 7.49 -3.33 26.07
C ALA A 157 7.52 -4.66 25.28
N LEU A 158 7.81 -4.60 23.99
CA LEU A 158 8.03 -5.76 23.12
C LEU A 158 9.49 -6.25 23.13
N GLY A 159 10.39 -5.58 23.83
CA GLY A 159 11.82 -5.89 23.86
C GLY A 159 12.54 -5.55 22.55
N VAL A 160 12.04 -4.56 21.79
CA VAL A 160 12.60 -4.14 20.50
C VAL A 160 13.10 -2.71 20.64
N ALA A 161 14.39 -2.48 20.40
CA ALA A 161 14.94 -1.14 20.28
C ALA A 161 14.71 -0.61 18.86
N PRO A 162 14.64 0.73 18.64
CA PRO A 162 14.57 1.29 17.30
C PRO A 162 15.72 0.84 16.38
N THR A 163 16.88 0.53 16.94
CA THR A 163 18.05 0.01 16.21
C THR A 163 17.91 -1.45 15.77
N ASP A 164 16.96 -2.20 16.34
CA ASP A 164 16.69 -3.58 15.96
C ASP A 164 15.77 -3.67 14.73
N VAL A 165 15.11 -2.56 14.36
CA VAL A 165 14.30 -2.45 13.16
C VAL A 165 15.22 -2.42 11.95
N THR A 166 15.19 -3.48 11.15
CA THR A 166 16.05 -3.65 9.97
C THR A 166 15.47 -2.99 8.74
N ASP A 167 14.15 -2.87 8.69
CA ASP A 167 13.39 -2.41 7.52
C ASP A 167 12.28 -1.46 7.94
N ILE A 168 12.11 -0.38 7.18
CA ILE A 168 11.07 0.60 7.45
C ILE A 168 10.43 1.06 6.15
N ALA A 169 9.12 1.23 6.17
CA ALA A 169 8.38 1.89 5.11
C ALA A 169 7.29 2.75 5.73
N PHE A 170 6.94 3.81 5.03
CA PHE A 170 5.82 4.66 5.40
C PHE A 170 4.78 4.59 4.30
N SER A 171 3.50 4.65 4.66
CA SER A 171 2.44 4.81 3.68
C SER A 171 2.66 6.09 2.88
N HIS A 172 3.03 7.19 3.57
CA HIS A 172 3.46 8.46 3.00
C HIS A 172 4.09 9.35 4.08
N PHE A 173 4.47 10.59 3.73
CA PHE A 173 5.30 11.45 4.57
C PHE A 173 4.55 12.59 5.34
N HIS A 174 3.23 12.48 5.56
CA HIS A 174 2.54 13.39 6.49
C HIS A 174 2.93 13.10 7.95
N SER A 175 2.80 14.13 8.79
CA SER A 175 3.41 14.21 10.13
C SER A 175 2.97 13.12 11.12
N ASP A 176 1.77 12.60 10.93
CA ASP A 176 1.11 11.54 11.68
C ASP A 176 1.54 10.13 11.24
N HIS A 177 2.32 10.01 10.17
CA HIS A 177 2.92 8.75 9.72
C HIS A 177 4.43 8.72 9.97
N VAL A 178 5.11 9.87 9.96
CA VAL A 178 6.58 9.97 10.07
C VAL A 178 7.05 10.64 11.36
N GLY A 179 6.17 10.84 12.34
CA GLY A 179 6.45 11.61 13.55
C GLY A 179 7.60 11.09 14.41
N ASN A 180 7.94 9.80 14.29
CA ASN A 180 9.09 9.18 14.95
C ASN A 180 10.13 8.60 13.97
N ALA A 181 10.05 8.94 12.68
CA ALA A 181 10.90 8.40 11.62
C ALA A 181 12.41 8.56 11.92
N ASN A 182 12.79 9.70 12.48
CA ASN A 182 14.17 10.01 12.88
C ASN A 182 14.79 9.07 13.95
N LEU A 183 14.05 8.12 14.52
CA LEU A 183 14.58 7.10 15.44
C LEU A 183 15.22 5.91 14.69
N PHE A 184 14.85 5.67 13.44
CA PHE A 184 15.14 4.42 12.72
C PHE A 184 16.28 4.59 11.70
N THR A 185 17.39 5.20 12.10
CA THR A 185 18.46 5.61 11.17
C THR A 185 19.33 4.47 10.61
N SER A 186 19.15 3.25 11.09
CA SER A 186 19.88 2.06 10.61
C SER A 186 19.06 1.20 9.65
N ALA A 187 17.74 1.42 9.58
CA ALA A 187 16.82 0.60 8.81
C ALA A 187 16.92 0.89 7.30
N THR A 188 16.70 -0.11 6.46
CA THR A 188 16.50 0.13 5.03
C THR A 188 15.14 0.77 4.80
N LEU A 189 15.11 1.97 4.20
CA LEU A 189 13.89 2.69 3.86
C LEU A 189 13.35 2.22 2.51
N TYR A 190 12.14 1.69 2.48
CA TYR A 190 11.39 1.37 1.26
C TYR A 190 10.36 2.46 0.97
N ILE A 191 10.46 3.07 -0.20
CA ILE A 191 9.70 4.28 -0.53
C ILE A 191 9.51 4.39 -2.04
N GLN A 192 8.31 4.75 -2.50
CA GLN A 192 8.11 5.08 -3.92
C GLN A 192 9.00 6.25 -4.34
N GLU A 193 9.59 6.17 -5.53
CA GLU A 193 10.47 7.24 -6.03
C GLU A 193 9.77 8.61 -6.02
N ALA A 194 8.50 8.66 -6.42
CA ALA A 194 7.71 9.90 -6.41
C ALA A 194 7.53 10.49 -5.01
N GLU A 195 7.35 9.65 -3.99
CA GLU A 195 7.25 10.10 -2.59
C GLU A 195 8.61 10.56 -2.08
N TYR A 196 9.70 9.84 -2.40
CA TYR A 196 11.05 10.24 -2.03
C TYR A 196 11.41 11.60 -2.62
N ASP A 197 11.15 11.82 -3.90
CA ASP A 197 11.47 13.07 -4.58
C ASP A 197 10.63 14.23 -4.03
N ALA A 198 9.38 13.96 -3.61
CA ALA A 198 8.53 14.93 -2.94
C ALA A 198 9.00 15.25 -1.51
N ALA A 199 9.31 14.24 -0.70
CA ALA A 199 9.70 14.38 0.71
C ALA A 199 11.12 14.92 0.89
N PHE A 200 12.08 14.44 0.12
CA PHE A 200 13.49 14.80 0.26
C PHE A 200 13.94 15.89 -0.73
N GLY A 201 13.06 16.30 -1.64
CA GLY A 201 13.29 17.41 -2.57
C GLY A 201 13.05 18.80 -1.97
N PRO A 202 13.28 19.88 -2.76
CA PRO A 202 13.21 21.26 -2.26
C PRO A 202 11.78 21.75 -1.94
N ASN A 203 10.75 21.01 -2.36
CA ASN A 203 9.35 21.44 -2.30
C ASN A 203 8.51 20.59 -1.33
N ALA A 204 9.11 19.92 -0.35
CA ALA A 204 8.40 19.04 0.59
C ALA A 204 7.20 19.73 1.28
N ALA A 205 7.34 21.00 1.66
CA ALA A 205 6.28 21.78 2.27
C ALA A 205 5.04 21.98 1.37
N LYS A 206 5.18 21.94 0.03
CA LYS A 206 4.06 21.99 -0.92
C LYS A 206 3.09 20.81 -0.71
N PHE A 207 3.61 19.68 -0.26
CA PHE A 207 2.86 18.44 -0.02
C PHE A 207 2.48 18.28 1.45
N ASN A 208 2.61 19.34 2.26
CA ASN A 208 2.39 19.32 3.71
C ASN A 208 3.35 18.37 4.45
N PHE A 209 4.53 18.11 3.90
CA PHE A 209 5.56 17.33 4.58
C PHE A 209 6.43 18.22 5.45
N ASN A 210 6.71 17.74 6.68
CA ASN A 210 7.62 18.40 7.61
C ASN A 210 8.95 17.64 7.66
N SER A 211 9.94 18.07 6.88
CA SER A 211 11.24 17.40 6.77
C SER A 211 11.96 17.24 8.10
N ALA A 212 11.74 18.12 9.08
CA ALA A 212 12.34 17.98 10.40
C ALA A 212 12.00 16.64 11.10
N LEU A 213 10.89 15.99 10.74
CA LEU A 213 10.47 14.71 11.31
C LEU A 213 11.23 13.50 10.77
N TYR A 214 11.81 13.61 9.57
CA TYR A 214 12.42 12.49 8.84
C TYR A 214 13.79 12.81 8.20
N GLU A 215 14.36 14.00 8.43
CA GLU A 215 15.62 14.43 7.82
C GLU A 215 16.79 13.46 8.09
N LYS A 216 16.80 12.80 9.26
CA LYS A 216 17.86 11.82 9.58
C LYS A 216 17.82 10.59 8.67
N LEU A 217 16.68 10.31 8.04
CA LEU A 217 16.55 9.20 7.09
C LEU A 217 17.38 9.39 5.82
N ARG A 218 17.90 10.60 5.54
CA ARG A 218 18.84 10.80 4.42
C ARG A 218 20.12 9.96 4.54
N GLY A 219 20.49 9.58 5.77
CA GLY A 219 21.64 8.72 6.03
C GLY A 219 21.36 7.22 5.88
N ASN A 220 20.09 6.81 5.72
CA ASN A 220 19.72 5.41 5.65
C ASN A 220 20.04 4.80 4.28
N PRO A 221 20.20 3.46 4.21
CA PRO A 221 20.02 2.74 2.96
C PRO A 221 18.60 2.97 2.43
N VAL A 222 18.47 3.34 1.15
CA VAL A 222 17.17 3.62 0.53
C VAL A 222 16.94 2.70 -0.66
N LYS A 223 15.78 2.02 -0.65
CA LYS A 223 15.24 1.32 -1.80
C LYS A 223 14.10 2.16 -2.40
N LYS A 224 14.43 2.91 -3.46
CA LYS A 224 13.41 3.59 -4.28
C LYS A 224 12.61 2.54 -5.06
N LEU A 225 11.29 2.63 -4.99
CA LEU A 225 10.36 1.70 -5.61
C LEU A 225 9.70 2.32 -6.84
N HIS A 226 9.34 1.47 -7.79
CA HIS A 226 8.57 1.81 -8.98
C HIS A 226 7.37 0.85 -9.08
N GLY A 227 6.33 1.11 -8.29
CA GLY A 227 5.15 0.24 -8.21
C GLY A 227 5.20 -0.74 -7.04
N ASP A 228 4.51 -1.86 -7.20
CA ASP A 228 4.38 -2.89 -6.16
C ASP A 228 5.72 -3.61 -5.91
N TYR A 229 6.00 -3.96 -4.65
CA TYR A 229 7.28 -4.51 -4.26
C TYR A 229 7.14 -5.56 -3.16
N ASP A 230 7.82 -6.69 -3.32
CA ASP A 230 7.92 -7.74 -2.31
C ASP A 230 9.12 -7.48 -1.39
N VAL A 231 8.86 -7.13 -0.12
CA VAL A 231 9.90 -6.71 0.82
C VAL A 231 10.87 -7.84 1.15
N PHE A 232 10.34 -9.07 1.25
CA PHE A 232 11.11 -10.24 1.67
C PHE A 232 11.37 -11.24 0.53
N GLY A 233 10.73 -11.08 -0.62
CA GLY A 233 10.89 -11.93 -1.80
C GLY A 233 10.11 -13.24 -1.74
N ASP A 234 9.23 -13.40 -0.74
CA ASP A 234 8.42 -14.60 -0.50
C ASP A 234 6.90 -14.33 -0.55
N GLY A 235 6.52 -13.09 -0.87
CA GLY A 235 5.15 -12.62 -0.94
C GLY A 235 4.47 -12.38 0.41
N SER A 236 5.14 -12.57 1.55
CA SER A 236 4.49 -12.40 2.87
C SER A 236 4.14 -10.94 3.17
N VAL A 237 4.95 -9.99 2.69
CA VAL A 237 4.77 -8.54 2.85
C VAL A 237 5.01 -7.85 1.52
N MET A 238 3.92 -7.32 0.95
CA MET A 238 3.92 -6.62 -0.33
C MET A 238 3.58 -5.15 -0.11
N ILE A 239 4.47 -4.26 -0.51
CA ILE A 239 4.15 -2.85 -0.68
C ILE A 239 3.35 -2.72 -1.98
N ILE A 240 2.21 -2.04 -1.91
CA ILE A 240 1.31 -1.81 -3.03
C ILE A 240 1.29 -0.32 -3.33
N ALA A 241 1.73 0.09 -4.51
CA ALA A 241 1.68 1.49 -4.92
C ALA A 241 0.22 1.94 -5.04
N THR A 242 -0.15 2.99 -4.29
CA THR A 242 -1.49 3.56 -4.23
C THR A 242 -1.42 5.09 -4.24
N PRO A 243 -0.84 5.71 -5.28
CA PRO A 243 -0.68 7.16 -5.36
C PRO A 243 -2.03 7.89 -5.40
N GLY A 244 -2.01 9.18 -5.09
CA GLY A 244 -3.16 10.08 -5.19
C GLY A 244 -3.34 10.93 -3.94
N HIS A 245 -3.29 10.35 -2.73
CA HIS A 245 -3.27 11.16 -1.50
C HIS A 245 -2.00 12.03 -1.44
N THR A 246 -0.87 11.39 -1.67
CA THR A 246 0.43 12.02 -1.94
C THR A 246 1.03 11.47 -3.24
N PRO A 247 2.10 12.10 -3.78
CA PRO A 247 2.67 11.70 -5.07
C PRO A 247 3.08 10.23 -5.18
N GLY A 248 3.53 9.62 -4.08
CA GLY A 248 3.90 8.21 -4.06
C GLY A 248 3.37 7.47 -2.85
N HIS A 249 2.14 7.79 -2.42
CA HIS A 249 1.45 7.04 -1.38
C HIS A 249 1.46 5.53 -1.70
N GLN A 250 1.63 4.71 -0.67
CA GLN A 250 1.68 3.26 -0.76
C GLN A 250 0.90 2.61 0.39
N SER A 251 0.27 1.47 0.10
CA SER A 251 -0.42 0.62 1.05
C SER A 251 0.40 -0.66 1.29
N LEU A 252 0.05 -1.46 2.31
CA LEU A 252 0.78 -2.69 2.62
C LEU A 252 -0.16 -3.89 2.63
N LEU A 253 0.12 -4.92 1.85
CA LEU A 253 -0.51 -6.22 1.97
C LEU A 253 0.37 -7.13 2.84
N VAL A 254 -0.18 -7.60 3.94
CA VAL A 254 0.47 -8.51 4.90
C VAL A 254 -0.31 -9.81 4.93
N ARG A 255 0.36 -10.93 4.67
CA ARG A 255 -0.25 -12.26 4.72
C ARG A 255 0.03 -12.90 6.07
N LEU A 256 -0.95 -12.91 6.95
CA LEU A 256 -0.84 -13.47 8.29
C LEU A 256 -1.22 -14.97 8.25
N ALA A 257 -0.45 -15.80 8.97
CA ALA A 257 -0.58 -17.25 8.97
C ALA A 257 -1.99 -17.76 9.35
N THR A 258 -2.63 -17.13 10.34
CA THR A 258 -3.92 -17.56 10.91
C THR A 258 -5.06 -16.64 10.50
N ARG A 259 -4.88 -15.32 10.59
CA ARG A 259 -5.91 -14.34 10.17
C ARG A 259 -6.11 -14.31 8.65
N GLY A 260 -5.09 -14.66 7.87
CA GLY A 260 -5.09 -14.47 6.43
C GLY A 260 -4.63 -13.07 6.01
N PRO A 261 -4.81 -12.70 4.73
CA PRO A 261 -4.27 -11.46 4.21
C PRO A 261 -5.02 -10.22 4.69
N VAL A 262 -4.27 -9.16 4.95
CA VAL A 262 -4.77 -7.85 5.35
C VAL A 262 -4.08 -6.79 4.52
N VAL A 263 -4.84 -5.84 3.99
CA VAL A 263 -4.32 -4.61 3.37
C VAL A 263 -4.43 -3.47 4.38
N LEU A 264 -3.29 -2.89 4.73
CA LEU A 264 -3.18 -1.66 5.52
C LEU A 264 -3.27 -0.48 4.56
N SER A 265 -4.32 0.33 4.68
CA SER A 265 -4.65 1.34 3.67
C SER A 265 -3.66 2.50 3.62
N GLY A 266 -3.05 2.87 4.76
CA GLY A 266 -2.55 4.23 4.95
C GLY A 266 -3.69 5.23 4.75
N ASP A 267 -3.42 6.29 3.99
CA ASP A 267 -4.37 7.36 3.70
C ASP A 267 -5.00 7.26 2.31
N MET A 268 -4.83 6.12 1.64
CA MET A 268 -5.64 5.81 0.46
C MET A 268 -7.14 5.98 0.78
N VAL A 269 -7.54 5.65 2.01
CA VAL A 269 -8.83 5.98 2.61
C VAL A 269 -8.66 6.30 4.10
N HIS A 270 -9.48 7.22 4.63
CA HIS A 270 -9.40 7.62 6.03
C HIS A 270 -10.47 6.94 6.91
N PHE A 271 -11.65 6.68 6.36
CA PHE A 271 -12.76 6.04 7.07
C PHE A 271 -13.45 4.98 6.22
N GLN A 272 -14.17 4.08 6.88
CA GLN A 272 -14.99 3.06 6.20
C GLN A 272 -15.97 3.69 5.20
N GLU A 273 -16.62 4.80 5.55
CA GLU A 273 -17.56 5.46 4.62
C GLU A 273 -16.84 6.11 3.43
N ASN A 274 -15.55 6.49 3.58
CA ASN A 274 -14.77 6.94 2.43
C ASN A 274 -14.52 5.81 1.45
N TRP A 275 -14.21 4.62 1.97
CA TRP A 275 -14.05 3.41 1.17
C TRP A 275 -15.35 3.03 0.45
N GLU A 276 -16.45 2.90 1.18
CA GLU A 276 -17.75 2.45 0.67
C GLU A 276 -18.32 3.39 -0.40
N HIS A 277 -18.09 4.69 -0.26
CA HIS A 277 -18.65 5.71 -1.15
C HIS A 277 -17.63 6.35 -2.10
N ARG A 278 -16.40 5.83 -2.15
CA ARG A 278 -15.29 6.40 -2.95
C ARG A 278 -15.06 7.90 -2.69
N ARG A 279 -15.18 8.32 -1.44
CA ARG A 279 -14.97 9.73 -1.04
C ARG A 279 -13.47 9.99 -0.91
N ILE A 280 -13.05 11.17 -1.34
CA ILE A 280 -11.65 11.59 -1.38
C ILE A 280 -11.52 12.89 -0.59
N PRO A 281 -10.48 13.04 0.24
CA PRO A 281 -10.26 14.28 0.97
C PRO A 281 -10.03 15.48 0.04
N LEU A 282 -10.34 16.68 0.51
CA LEU A 282 -10.06 17.94 -0.20
C LEU A 282 -8.57 18.15 -0.39
N ARG A 283 -7.78 17.92 0.67
CA ARG A 283 -6.31 17.89 0.58
C ARG A 283 -5.88 16.55 0.05
N ASN A 284 -5.59 16.51 -1.24
CA ASN A 284 -5.23 15.32 -1.99
C ASN A 284 -4.37 15.75 -3.18
N PHE A 285 -3.34 14.99 -3.51
CA PHE A 285 -2.42 15.30 -4.60
C PHE A 285 -3.07 15.12 -5.98
N ASP A 286 -3.76 14.00 -6.20
CA ASP A 286 -4.50 13.72 -7.42
C ASP A 286 -5.71 12.81 -7.13
N GLN A 287 -6.92 13.38 -7.27
CA GLN A 287 -8.15 12.65 -6.95
C GLN A 287 -8.45 11.53 -7.95
N ALA A 288 -8.03 11.66 -9.21
CA ALA A 288 -8.25 10.61 -10.20
C ALA A 288 -7.35 9.41 -9.91
N GLU A 289 -6.09 9.63 -9.55
CA GLU A 289 -5.18 8.57 -9.10
C GLU A 289 -5.67 7.94 -7.79
N SER A 290 -6.17 8.72 -6.82
CA SER A 290 -6.77 8.15 -5.62
C SER A 290 -7.91 7.19 -5.94
N LYS A 291 -8.81 7.51 -6.89
CA LYS A 291 -9.87 6.57 -7.32
C LYS A 291 -9.29 5.31 -7.94
N GLN A 292 -8.29 5.45 -8.81
CA GLN A 292 -7.65 4.29 -9.44
C GLN A 292 -6.97 3.39 -8.41
N SER A 293 -6.31 3.98 -7.40
CA SER A 293 -5.71 3.26 -6.27
C SER A 293 -6.76 2.52 -5.45
N MET A 294 -7.92 3.14 -5.19
CA MET A 294 -9.03 2.48 -4.50
C MET A 294 -9.57 1.29 -5.30
N GLU A 295 -9.75 1.42 -6.62
CA GLU A 295 -10.23 0.30 -7.45
C GLU A 295 -9.18 -0.82 -7.54
N LYS A 296 -7.90 -0.48 -7.71
CA LYS A 296 -6.80 -1.46 -7.68
C LYS A 296 -6.81 -2.26 -6.37
N VAL A 297 -6.99 -1.58 -5.23
CA VAL A 297 -7.08 -2.27 -3.94
C VAL A 297 -8.38 -3.07 -3.82
N ALA A 298 -9.51 -2.63 -4.38
CA ALA A 298 -10.75 -3.41 -4.35
C ALA A 298 -10.60 -4.75 -5.11
N GLU A 299 -9.92 -4.73 -6.25
CA GLU A 299 -9.56 -5.94 -7.01
C GLU A 299 -8.59 -6.83 -6.21
N LEU A 300 -7.59 -6.22 -5.55
CA LEU A 300 -6.64 -6.94 -4.68
C LEU A 300 -7.34 -7.64 -3.51
N LEU A 301 -8.22 -6.93 -2.80
CA LEU A 301 -8.99 -7.49 -1.68
C LEU A 301 -9.81 -8.70 -2.13
N THR A 302 -10.44 -8.61 -3.31
CA THR A 302 -11.22 -9.71 -3.89
C THR A 302 -10.32 -10.90 -4.25
N ARG A 303 -9.21 -10.63 -4.93
CA ARG A 303 -8.27 -11.66 -5.43
C ARG A 303 -7.58 -12.42 -4.29
N GLU A 304 -7.16 -11.69 -3.25
CA GLU A 304 -6.45 -12.25 -2.09
C GLU A 304 -7.40 -12.73 -0.99
N ARG A 305 -8.70 -12.42 -1.09
CA ARG A 305 -9.66 -12.56 0.01
C ARG A 305 -9.17 -11.85 1.27
N ALA A 306 -8.63 -10.65 1.09
CA ALA A 306 -8.02 -9.87 2.15
C ALA A 306 -9.03 -8.98 2.88
N GLU A 307 -8.77 -8.70 4.16
CA GLU A 307 -9.43 -7.62 4.90
C GLU A 307 -8.79 -6.26 4.58
N LEU A 308 -9.56 -5.18 4.58
CA LEU A 308 -9.04 -3.82 4.52
C LEU A 308 -9.01 -3.22 5.93
N TRP A 309 -7.83 -2.83 6.40
CA TRP A 309 -7.67 -2.10 7.65
C TRP A 309 -7.33 -0.65 7.34
N ILE A 310 -8.20 0.24 7.83
CA ILE A 310 -8.17 1.67 7.58
C ILE A 310 -7.49 2.36 8.75
N ASN A 311 -6.39 3.07 8.47
CA ASN A 311 -5.52 3.61 9.52
C ASN A 311 -6.27 4.53 10.49
N HIS A 312 -7.09 5.42 9.92
CA HIS A 312 -7.81 6.46 10.66
C HIS A 312 -9.22 6.10 11.11
N ASP A 313 -9.68 4.87 10.86
CA ASP A 313 -10.97 4.42 11.34
C ASP A 313 -10.90 4.01 12.82
N LYS A 314 -11.30 4.94 13.71
CA LYS A 314 -11.23 4.75 15.15
C LYS A 314 -12.06 3.55 15.64
N ALA A 315 -13.23 3.33 15.05
CA ALA A 315 -14.12 2.24 15.43
C ALA A 315 -13.54 0.88 15.05
N GLN A 316 -13.03 0.76 13.82
CA GLN A 316 -12.33 -0.43 13.36
C GLN A 316 -11.06 -0.68 14.19
N SER A 317 -10.24 0.35 14.42
CA SER A 317 -9.03 0.22 15.23
C SER A 317 -9.34 -0.27 16.65
N ALA A 318 -10.41 0.22 17.29
CA ALA A 318 -10.80 -0.22 18.62
C ALA A 318 -11.13 -1.73 18.71
N ALA A 319 -11.57 -2.34 17.61
CA ALA A 319 -11.87 -3.78 17.52
C ALA A 319 -10.62 -4.65 17.27
N ILE A 320 -9.49 -4.06 16.87
CA ILE A 320 -8.25 -4.78 16.55
C ILE A 320 -7.37 -4.86 17.82
N PRO A 321 -6.95 -6.06 18.25
CA PRO A 321 -6.03 -6.23 19.37
C PRO A 321 -4.76 -5.39 19.21
N LYS A 322 -4.34 -4.71 20.28
CA LYS A 322 -3.13 -3.89 20.31
C LYS A 322 -1.99 -4.62 21.01
N ALA A 323 -0.76 -4.20 20.72
CA ALA A 323 0.42 -4.68 21.45
C ALA A 323 0.19 -4.59 22.97
N PRO A 324 0.65 -5.58 23.75
CA PRO A 324 1.60 -6.64 23.35
C PRO A 324 0.97 -7.87 22.67
N ALA A 325 -0.33 -7.89 22.40
CA ALA A 325 -0.94 -8.98 21.65
C ALA A 325 -0.42 -8.98 20.19
N ALA A 326 0.04 -10.15 19.73
CA ALA A 326 0.42 -10.36 18.35
C ALA A 326 -0.78 -10.86 17.55
N ILE A 327 -0.89 -10.40 16.32
CA ILE A 327 -1.81 -10.92 15.31
C ILE A 327 -1.02 -11.91 14.46
N GLN A 328 -1.55 -13.12 14.36
CA GLN A 328 -0.96 -14.23 13.62
C GLN A 328 -1.80 -14.57 12.42
#